data_AF-A0A2A5E859-F1
#
_entry.id   AF-A0A2A5E859-F1
#
_cell.length_a   1.000
_cell.length_b   1.000
_cell.length_c   1.000
_cell.angle_alpha   90.00
_cell.angle_beta   90.00
_cell.angle_gamma   90.00
#
_symmetry.space_group_name_H-M   'P 1'
#
loop_
_entity.id
_entity.type
_entity.pdbx_description
1 polymer ?
#
loop_
_entity_poly.entity_id
_entity_poly.type
_entity_poly.pdbx_seq_one_letter_code
_entity_poly.pdbx_strand_id
1 'polypeptide(L)'
;MYPTLYHAVLDIFGIEIGFFKIVMMFGFFVALGFLAANWVMTLELKRYEAEGKIKAFQKAIEKPNVIWEYFTSVLIGFVFGYKMVYLMLNFGEHSGNPQSFILSSEGSWLWGILLAVGFAGFKYYQLRNEPAFVEGQTRTFHPYEMMGNLTLIAAITGFAGAKLFHHLEYFSELVKDPMVLFRDPFSGLTYFGGLLGGAIGVIWYANKHGVKWKHMLDIGGPAMMLAYGVGRMGCHMSGDGDWGIENLSPKPGWLNWLPDWAWAYKYPGNVHNIVLENPVWPTPIYEVVMALIIFGILWSIRKRFVPGILFSIYLIFAGFERFLIEKIRVNPDQFNNIGFTQAELISLAMMFAGLVGIFYFHKTRPQKEVVEE
;
A
#
# COMPACT_ATOMS: atom_id res chain seq x y z
N MET A 1 13.45 11.23 15.52
CA MET A 1 12.87 10.42 14.43
C MET A 1 13.32 8.99 14.63
N TYR A 2 12.58 8.05 14.05
CA TYR A 2 12.82 6.62 14.26
C TYR A 2 13.10 5.95 12.92
N PRO A 3 14.36 5.68 12.57
CA PRO A 3 14.71 4.98 11.33
C PRO A 3 14.07 3.57 11.26
N THR A 4 13.97 2.91 12.41
CA THR A 4 13.42 1.56 12.56
C THR A 4 12.46 1.49 13.73
N LEU A 5 11.63 0.45 13.76
CA LEU A 5 10.69 0.20 14.86
C LEU A 5 11.40 0.04 16.20
N TYR A 6 12.65 -0.44 16.20
CA TYR A 6 13.48 -0.54 17.41
C TYR A 6 13.66 0.81 18.10
N HIS A 7 14.00 1.86 17.33
CA HIS A 7 14.26 3.17 17.90
C HIS A 7 13.00 3.74 18.56
N ALA A 8 11.83 3.51 17.96
CA ALA A 8 10.56 3.94 18.55
C ALA A 8 10.23 3.17 19.83
N VAL A 9 10.40 1.85 19.83
CA VAL A 9 10.09 1.02 20.99
C VAL A 9 11.04 1.30 22.16
N LEU A 10 12.32 1.52 21.87
CA LEU A 10 13.31 1.90 22.88
C LEU A 10 12.97 3.26 23.50
N ASP A 11 12.63 4.26 22.69
CA ASP A 11 12.34 5.61 23.17
C ASP A 11 11.01 5.68 23.97
N ILE A 12 9.96 5.01 23.47
CA ILE A 12 8.62 5.07 24.08
C ILE A 12 8.51 4.17 25.33
N PHE A 13 9.11 2.98 25.30
CA PHE A 13 8.92 1.96 26.34
C PHE A 13 10.18 1.62 27.13
N GLY A 14 11.38 2.05 26.68
CA GLY A 14 12.65 1.68 27.30
C GLY A 14 13.04 0.21 27.10
N ILE A 15 12.45 -0.48 26.10
CA ILE A 15 12.65 -1.91 25.88
C ILE A 15 13.55 -2.15 24.66
N GLU A 16 14.64 -2.90 24.86
CA GLU A 16 15.55 -3.29 23.79
C GLU A 16 15.11 -4.62 23.13
N ILE A 17 14.50 -4.52 21.95
CA ILE A 17 14.09 -5.69 21.15
C ILE A 17 14.87 -5.68 19.83
N GLY A 18 16.02 -6.35 19.78
CA GLY A 18 16.94 -6.34 18.63
C GLY A 18 16.27 -6.64 17.28
N PHE A 19 15.27 -7.52 17.26
CA PHE A 19 14.48 -7.85 16.06
C PHE A 19 13.86 -6.64 15.36
N PHE A 20 13.40 -5.63 16.11
CA PHE A 20 12.74 -4.45 15.54
C PHE A 20 13.67 -3.53 14.75
N LYS A 21 14.98 -3.79 14.75
CA LYS A 21 15.94 -3.07 13.92
C LYS A 21 15.84 -3.45 12.43
N ILE A 22 15.29 -4.63 12.10
CA ILE A 22 15.05 -5.04 10.69
C ILE A 22 13.84 -4.31 10.11
N VAL A 23 12.88 -3.97 10.98
CA VAL A 23 11.62 -3.35 10.57
C VAL A 23 11.84 -1.85 10.40
N MET A 24 12.13 -1.44 9.17
CA MET A 24 12.21 -0.02 8.80
C MET A 24 10.88 0.68 9.11
N MET A 25 10.95 1.87 9.71
CA MET A 25 9.75 2.57 10.15
C MET A 25 8.83 2.94 8.97
N PHE A 26 9.41 3.37 7.86
CA PHE A 26 8.67 3.62 6.63
C PHE A 26 7.94 2.35 6.15
N GLY A 27 8.66 1.23 6.03
CA GLY A 27 8.08 -0.05 5.60
C GLY A 27 6.97 -0.56 6.53
N PHE A 28 7.09 -0.33 7.84
CA PHE A 28 6.05 -0.65 8.82
C PHE A 28 4.74 0.09 8.53
N PHE A 29 4.80 1.40 8.32
CA PHE A 29 3.61 2.19 8.00
C PHE A 29 3.04 1.89 6.62
N VAL A 30 3.88 1.54 5.64
CA VAL A 30 3.41 1.02 4.33
C VAL A 30 2.60 -0.26 4.53
N ALA A 31 3.08 -1.20 5.35
CA ALA A 31 2.35 -2.42 5.67
C ALA A 31 1.00 -2.12 6.37
N LEU A 32 0.99 -1.17 7.32
CA LEU A 32 -0.26 -0.69 7.93
C LEU A 32 -1.20 -0.04 6.90
N GLY A 33 -0.68 0.67 5.91
CA GLY A 33 -1.44 1.24 4.80
C GLY A 33 -2.16 0.16 3.99
N PHE A 34 -1.48 -0.96 3.68
CA PHE A 34 -2.11 -2.12 3.04
C PHE A 34 -3.24 -2.71 3.89
N LEU A 35 -3.04 -2.83 5.20
CA LEU A 35 -4.08 -3.32 6.12
C LEU A 35 -5.28 -2.36 6.19
N ALA A 36 -5.03 -1.05 6.23
CA ALA A 36 -6.05 -0.02 6.23
C ALA A 36 -6.88 -0.04 4.93
N ALA A 37 -6.22 -0.12 3.76
CA ALA A 37 -6.91 -0.29 2.49
C ALA A 37 -7.74 -1.59 2.47
N ASN A 38 -7.15 -2.71 2.90
CA ASN A 38 -7.82 -4.01 2.89
C ASN A 38 -9.09 -3.97 3.76
N TRP A 39 -8.99 -3.39 4.95
CA TRP A 39 -10.11 -3.21 5.87
C TRP A 39 -11.23 -2.35 5.25
N VAL A 40 -10.91 -1.17 4.73
CA VAL A 40 -11.91 -0.27 4.12
C VAL A 40 -12.58 -0.92 2.90
N MET A 41 -11.80 -1.59 2.05
CA MET A 41 -12.34 -2.29 0.89
C MET A 41 -13.23 -3.47 1.28
N THR A 42 -12.89 -4.21 2.34
CA THR A 42 -13.75 -5.27 2.89
C THR A 42 -15.09 -4.71 3.36
N LEU A 43 -15.07 -3.58 4.08
CA LEU A 43 -16.29 -2.91 4.54
C LEU A 43 -17.18 -2.49 3.37
N GLU A 44 -16.58 -1.93 2.31
CA GLU A 44 -17.35 -1.52 1.14
C GLU A 44 -17.82 -2.72 0.31
N LEU A 45 -17.04 -3.79 0.13
CA LEU A 45 -17.50 -5.01 -0.54
C LEU A 45 -18.70 -5.63 0.18
N LYS A 46 -18.67 -5.72 1.52
CA LYS A 46 -19.80 -6.15 2.34
C LYS A 46 -21.02 -5.25 2.15
N ARG A 47 -20.82 -3.93 2.06
CA ARG A 47 -21.91 -2.97 1.81
C ARG A 47 -22.52 -3.16 0.42
N TYR A 48 -21.71 -3.24 -0.62
CA TYR A 48 -22.18 -3.43 -2.00
C TYR A 48 -22.90 -4.77 -2.16
N GLU A 49 -22.47 -5.81 -1.46
CA GLU A 49 -23.18 -7.08 -1.39
C GLU A 49 -24.54 -6.94 -0.69
N ALA A 50 -24.59 -6.30 0.48
CA ALA A 50 -25.83 -6.05 1.21
C ALA A 50 -26.84 -5.18 0.42
N GLU A 51 -26.34 -4.26 -0.42
CA GLU A 51 -27.15 -3.43 -1.33
C GLU A 51 -27.55 -4.16 -2.62
N GLY A 52 -27.13 -5.42 -2.82
CA GLY A 52 -27.40 -6.21 -4.03
C GLY A 52 -26.67 -5.74 -5.29
N LYS A 53 -25.71 -4.81 -5.16
CA LYS A 53 -24.91 -4.27 -6.28
C LYS A 53 -23.84 -5.24 -6.76
N ILE A 54 -23.38 -6.11 -5.87
CA ILE A 54 -22.45 -7.21 -6.14
C ILE A 54 -23.09 -8.48 -5.55
N LYS A 55 -23.02 -9.60 -6.26
CA LYS A 55 -23.61 -10.86 -5.80
C LYS A 55 -22.51 -11.82 -5.37
N ALA A 56 -22.74 -12.56 -4.29
CA ALA A 56 -21.99 -13.78 -4.01
C ALA A 56 -22.21 -14.80 -5.13
N PHE A 57 -21.23 -15.67 -5.34
CA PHE A 57 -21.32 -16.75 -6.32
C PHE A 57 -21.02 -18.10 -5.65
N GLN A 58 -21.64 -19.15 -6.17
CA GLN A 58 -21.36 -20.50 -5.69
C GLN A 58 -20.05 -20.98 -6.29
N LYS A 59 -19.13 -21.43 -5.44
CA LYS A 59 -17.88 -22.05 -5.84
C LYS A 59 -17.87 -23.50 -5.34
N ALA A 60 -17.56 -24.45 -6.23
CA ALA A 60 -17.36 -25.84 -5.83
C ALA A 60 -16.18 -25.91 -4.85
N ILE A 61 -16.34 -26.65 -3.74
CA ILE A 61 -15.22 -26.97 -2.87
C ILE A 61 -14.32 -27.92 -3.66
N GLU A 62 -13.08 -27.52 -3.89
CA GLU A 62 -12.09 -28.36 -4.55
C GLU A 62 -11.49 -29.34 -3.54
N LYS A 63 -11.22 -30.56 -3.98
CA LYS A 63 -10.55 -31.56 -3.14
C LYS A 63 -9.17 -31.04 -2.77
N PRO A 64 -8.83 -30.91 -1.47
CA PRO A 64 -7.52 -30.43 -1.06
C PRO A 64 -6.43 -31.38 -1.59
N ASN A 65 -5.43 -30.82 -2.27
CA ASN A 65 -4.26 -31.58 -2.70
C ASN A 65 -3.32 -31.76 -1.51
N VAL A 66 -3.54 -32.85 -0.76
CA VAL A 66 -2.79 -33.16 0.46
C VAL A 66 -1.27 -33.12 0.25
N ILE A 67 -0.79 -33.64 -0.89
CA ILE A 67 0.64 -33.64 -1.22
C ILE A 67 1.15 -32.21 -1.34
N TRP A 68 0.41 -31.35 -2.03
CA TRP A 68 0.75 -29.94 -2.21
C TRP A 68 0.71 -29.16 -0.89
N GLU A 69 -0.28 -29.42 -0.04
CA GLU A 69 -0.43 -28.83 1.29
C GLU A 69 0.77 -29.14 2.20
N TYR A 70 1.23 -30.40 2.22
CA TYR A 70 2.45 -30.76 2.95
C TYR A 70 3.68 -30.13 2.33
N PHE A 71 3.83 -30.22 1.01
CA PHE A 71 4.99 -29.69 0.30
C PHE A 71 5.16 -28.19 0.58
N THR A 72 4.09 -27.40 0.43
CA THR A 72 4.10 -25.96 0.71
C THR A 72 4.37 -25.67 2.18
N SER A 73 3.79 -26.43 3.12
CA SER A 73 4.04 -26.25 4.56
C SER A 73 5.50 -26.54 4.93
N VAL A 74 6.07 -27.62 4.40
CA VAL A 74 7.49 -28.00 4.58
C VAL A 74 8.40 -26.92 3.99
N LEU A 75 8.11 -26.47 2.76
CA LEU A 75 8.89 -25.44 2.09
C LEU A 75 8.87 -24.11 2.84
N ILE A 76 7.69 -23.66 3.28
CA ILE A 76 7.54 -22.43 4.07
C ILE A 76 8.26 -22.56 5.41
N GLY A 77 8.06 -23.67 6.13
CA GLY A 77 8.76 -23.93 7.39
C GLY A 77 10.28 -23.93 7.21
N PHE A 78 10.77 -24.58 6.15
CA PHE A 78 12.19 -24.60 5.81
C PHE A 78 12.73 -23.20 5.52
N VAL A 79 12.11 -22.45 4.60
CA VAL A 79 12.59 -21.11 4.21
C VAL A 79 12.56 -20.16 5.40
N PHE A 80 11.49 -20.20 6.20
CA PHE A 80 11.37 -19.36 7.39
C PHE A 80 12.45 -19.69 8.43
N GLY A 81 12.68 -20.98 8.72
CA GLY A 81 13.74 -21.39 9.64
C GLY A 81 15.14 -21.09 9.10
N TYR A 82 15.36 -21.36 7.82
CA TYR A 82 16.65 -21.19 7.17
C TYR A 82 17.07 -19.72 7.12
N LYS A 83 16.16 -18.83 6.71
CA LYS A 83 16.44 -17.40 6.56
C LYS A 83 16.09 -16.59 7.79
N MET A 84 14.82 -16.59 8.21
CA MET A 84 14.32 -15.62 9.19
C MET A 84 14.88 -15.89 10.58
N VAL A 85 14.92 -17.15 11.02
CA VAL A 85 15.50 -17.48 12.33
C VAL A 85 17.01 -17.21 12.35
N TYR A 86 17.73 -17.53 11.27
CA TYR A 86 19.16 -17.20 11.16
C TYR A 86 19.40 -15.69 11.24
N LEU A 87 18.60 -14.89 10.52
CA LEU A 87 18.69 -13.43 10.56
C LEU A 87 18.40 -12.86 11.95
N MET A 88 17.45 -13.46 12.68
CA MET A 88 17.14 -13.08 14.06
C MET A 88 18.30 -13.37 15.01
N LEU A 89 19.00 -14.48 14.84
CA LEU A 89 20.09 -14.91 15.72
C LEU A 89 21.42 -14.22 15.41
N ASN A 90 21.69 -13.90 14.14
CA ASN A 90 22.95 -13.28 13.68
C ASN A 90 22.77 -11.81 13.31
N PHE A 91 21.83 -11.14 13.99
CA PHE A 91 21.38 -9.79 13.64
C PHE A 91 22.53 -8.75 13.54
N GLY A 92 23.56 -8.87 14.39
CA GLY A 92 24.68 -7.92 14.42
C GLY A 92 25.51 -7.87 13.12
N GLU A 93 25.47 -8.92 12.30
CA GLU A 93 26.28 -9.04 11.10
C GLU A 93 25.56 -8.52 9.84
N HIS A 94 24.22 -8.57 9.81
CA HIS A 94 23.41 -8.30 8.61
C HIS A 94 22.49 -7.07 8.73
N SER A 95 22.62 -6.28 9.80
CA SER A 95 21.74 -5.13 10.07
C SER A 95 21.82 -4.00 9.04
N GLY A 96 22.95 -3.88 8.32
CA GLY A 96 23.17 -2.81 7.35
C GLY A 96 22.45 -3.02 6.00
N ASN A 97 22.17 -4.27 5.62
CA ASN A 97 21.48 -4.59 4.36
C ASN A 97 20.71 -5.93 4.47
N PRO A 98 19.50 -5.93 5.05
CA PRO A 98 18.69 -7.15 5.17
C PRO A 98 18.30 -7.76 3.81
N GLN A 99 18.22 -6.94 2.76
CA GLN A 99 17.81 -7.39 1.43
C GLN A 99 18.88 -8.27 0.77
N SER A 100 20.16 -7.90 0.88
CA SER A 100 21.26 -8.72 0.36
C SER A 100 21.32 -10.08 1.06
N PHE A 101 21.05 -10.13 2.36
CA PHE A 101 20.95 -11.39 3.10
C PHE A 101 19.78 -12.26 2.61
N ILE A 102 18.59 -11.68 2.41
CA ILE A 102 17.42 -12.44 1.95
C ILE A 102 17.72 -13.12 0.61
N LEU A 103 18.47 -12.45 -0.27
CA LEU A 103 18.87 -12.97 -1.59
C LEU A 103 20.14 -13.83 -1.59
N SER A 104 20.89 -13.88 -0.49
CA SER A 104 22.12 -14.70 -0.42
C SER A 104 21.79 -16.19 -0.30
N SER A 105 22.80 -17.05 -0.36
CA SER A 105 22.67 -18.47 0.00
C SER A 105 22.82 -18.73 1.50
N GLU A 106 23.16 -17.71 2.31
CA GLU A 106 23.41 -17.86 3.74
C GLU A 106 22.14 -18.20 4.53
N GLY A 107 22.26 -19.02 5.57
CA GLY A 107 21.15 -19.37 6.44
C GLY A 107 21.48 -20.53 7.38
N SER A 108 20.50 -20.95 8.17
CA SER A 108 20.62 -22.06 9.12
C SER A 108 19.91 -23.32 8.64
N TRP A 109 20.68 -24.32 8.21
CA TRP A 109 20.14 -25.65 7.89
C TRP A 109 19.42 -26.29 9.07
N LEU A 110 19.96 -26.13 10.29
CA LEU A 110 19.35 -26.67 11.51
C LEU A 110 17.95 -26.12 11.73
N TRP A 111 17.80 -24.78 11.76
CA TRP A 111 16.50 -24.15 11.96
C TRP A 111 15.55 -24.37 10.79
N GLY A 112 16.08 -24.42 9.56
CA GLY A 112 15.30 -24.79 8.37
C GLY A 112 14.68 -26.18 8.51
N ILE A 113 15.46 -27.21 8.84
CA ILE A 113 14.95 -28.57 9.00
C ILE A 113 13.99 -28.67 10.18
N LEU A 114 14.31 -28.07 11.33
CA LEU A 114 13.46 -28.11 12.52
C LEU A 114 12.08 -27.50 12.26
N LEU A 115 12.01 -26.32 11.65
CA LEU A 115 10.72 -25.69 11.32
C LEU A 115 10.00 -26.38 10.18
N ALA A 116 10.71 -26.97 9.21
CA ALA A 116 10.09 -27.80 8.18
C ALA A 116 9.34 -28.99 8.78
N VAL A 117 9.97 -29.71 9.72
CA VAL A 117 9.34 -30.83 10.45
C VAL A 117 8.20 -30.34 11.32
N GLY A 118 8.39 -29.23 12.05
CA GLY A 118 7.34 -28.63 12.89
C GLY A 118 6.09 -28.24 12.08
N PHE A 119 6.27 -27.59 10.92
CA PHE A 119 5.18 -27.19 10.03
C PHE A 119 4.51 -28.40 9.38
N ALA A 120 5.26 -29.44 9.00
CA ALA A 120 4.69 -30.69 8.54
C ALA A 120 3.83 -31.37 9.60
N GLY A 121 4.31 -31.43 10.85
CA GLY A 121 3.57 -31.99 11.99
C GLY A 121 2.31 -31.17 12.31
N PHE A 122 2.40 -29.84 12.27
CA PHE A 122 1.26 -28.95 12.44
C PHE A 122 0.22 -29.14 11.32
N LYS A 123 0.67 -29.25 10.07
CA LYS A 123 -0.22 -29.49 8.92
C LYS A 123 -0.88 -30.87 8.99
N TYR A 124 -0.15 -31.89 9.47
CA TYR A 124 -0.71 -33.20 9.75
C TYR A 124 -1.83 -33.15 10.79
N TYR A 125 -1.60 -32.43 11.89
CA TYR A 125 -2.63 -32.22 12.90
C TYR A 125 -3.85 -31.48 12.32
N GLN A 126 -3.64 -30.46 11.51
CA GLN A 126 -4.73 -29.72 10.86
C GLN A 126 -5.55 -30.61 9.93
N LEU A 127 -4.91 -31.32 8.99
CA LEU A 127 -5.59 -32.18 8.02
C LEU A 127 -6.32 -33.36 8.67
N ARG A 128 -5.84 -33.84 9.83
CA ARG A 128 -6.51 -34.89 10.61
C ARG A 128 -7.79 -34.41 11.28
N ASN A 129 -7.86 -33.11 11.62
CA ASN A 129 -9.01 -32.49 12.28
C ASN A 129 -9.97 -31.81 11.30
N GLU A 130 -9.58 -31.65 10.04
CA GLU A 130 -10.47 -31.15 8.99
C GLU A 130 -11.53 -32.21 8.62
N PRO A 131 -12.81 -31.82 8.49
CA PRO A 131 -13.86 -32.75 8.10
C PRO A 131 -13.57 -33.33 6.71
N ALA A 132 -13.95 -34.59 6.52
CA ALA A 132 -13.76 -35.28 5.24
C ALA A 132 -14.43 -34.51 4.09
N PHE A 133 -13.70 -34.35 2.99
CA PHE A 133 -14.22 -33.72 1.78
C PHE A 133 -15.41 -34.52 1.24
N VAL A 134 -16.55 -33.84 1.03
CA VAL A 134 -17.73 -34.41 0.39
C VAL A 134 -17.86 -33.83 -1.01
N GLU A 135 -17.87 -34.72 -2.00
CA GLU A 135 -17.94 -34.35 -3.42
C GLU A 135 -19.27 -33.66 -3.75
N GLY A 136 -19.21 -32.58 -4.52
CA GLY A 136 -20.39 -31.80 -4.92
C GLY A 136 -20.82 -30.70 -3.93
N GLN A 137 -20.12 -30.53 -2.80
CA GLN A 137 -20.38 -29.38 -1.93
C GLN A 137 -20.01 -28.07 -2.62
N THR A 138 -20.94 -27.13 -2.65
CA THR A 138 -20.70 -25.75 -3.03
C THR A 138 -20.63 -24.88 -1.79
N ARG A 139 -19.70 -23.93 -1.78
CA ARG A 139 -19.63 -22.88 -0.78
C ARG A 139 -20.04 -21.56 -1.44
N THR A 140 -20.86 -20.80 -0.72
CA THR A 140 -21.15 -19.42 -1.08
C THR A 140 -19.87 -18.61 -0.89
N PHE A 141 -19.31 -18.14 -1.99
CA PHE A 141 -18.12 -17.30 -1.98
C PHE A 141 -18.57 -15.84 -2.02
N HIS A 142 -18.30 -15.13 -0.92
CA HIS A 142 -18.66 -13.73 -0.78
C HIS A 142 -17.60 -12.83 -1.42
N PRO A 143 -17.98 -11.69 -2.01
CA PRO A 143 -17.04 -10.80 -2.68
C PRO A 143 -15.88 -10.33 -1.77
N TYR A 144 -16.14 -10.08 -0.49
CA TYR A 144 -15.09 -9.65 0.44
C TYR A 144 -14.04 -10.74 0.76
N GLU A 145 -14.33 -12.02 0.50
CA GLU A 145 -13.37 -13.11 0.69
C GLU A 145 -12.24 -13.07 -0.35
N MET A 146 -12.43 -12.37 -1.48
CA MET A 146 -11.38 -12.21 -2.49
C MET A 146 -10.32 -11.16 -2.12
N MET A 147 -10.45 -10.47 -0.98
CA MET A 147 -9.54 -9.38 -0.59
C MET A 147 -8.08 -9.83 -0.47
N GLY A 148 -7.82 -11.04 0.05
CA GLY A 148 -6.45 -11.60 0.07
C GLY A 148 -5.88 -11.75 -1.34
N ASN A 149 -6.68 -12.26 -2.28
CA ASN A 149 -6.28 -12.40 -3.68
C ASN A 149 -6.09 -11.04 -4.36
N LEU A 150 -6.96 -10.07 -4.07
CA LEU A 150 -6.82 -8.70 -4.59
C LEU A 150 -5.53 -8.04 -4.09
N THR A 151 -5.19 -8.18 -2.81
CA THR A 151 -3.94 -7.66 -2.26
C THR A 151 -2.73 -8.34 -2.91
N LEU A 152 -2.76 -9.66 -3.09
CA LEU A 152 -1.68 -10.39 -3.75
C LEU A 152 -1.52 -9.95 -5.22
N ILE A 153 -2.63 -9.82 -5.94
CA ILE A 153 -2.59 -9.37 -7.34
C ILE A 153 -2.09 -7.94 -7.43
N ALA A 154 -2.54 -7.04 -6.56
CA ALA A 154 -2.04 -5.67 -6.50
C ALA A 154 -0.53 -5.64 -6.26
N ALA A 155 0.00 -6.48 -5.38
CA ALA A 155 1.42 -6.58 -5.12
C ALA A 155 2.19 -7.09 -6.35
N ILE A 156 1.73 -8.17 -6.99
CA ILE A 156 2.39 -8.78 -8.16
C ILE A 156 2.34 -7.83 -9.36
N THR A 157 1.15 -7.35 -9.74
CA THR A 157 0.98 -6.50 -10.92
C THR A 157 1.50 -5.09 -10.68
N GLY A 158 1.47 -4.60 -9.44
CA GLY A 158 2.13 -3.35 -9.06
C GLY A 158 3.65 -3.45 -9.19
N PHE A 159 4.26 -4.49 -8.62
CA PHE A 159 5.70 -4.69 -8.79
C PHE A 159 6.11 -4.84 -10.26
N ALA A 160 5.38 -5.67 -11.01
CA ALA A 160 5.62 -5.85 -12.45
C ALA A 160 5.43 -4.53 -13.23
N GLY A 161 4.40 -3.75 -12.91
CA GLY A 161 4.15 -2.44 -13.52
C GLY A 161 5.24 -1.43 -13.20
N ALA A 162 5.72 -1.38 -11.96
CA ALA A 162 6.79 -0.48 -11.53
C ALA A 162 8.09 -0.74 -12.29
N LYS A 163 8.46 -2.03 -12.43
CA LYS A 163 9.61 -2.46 -13.25
C LYS A 163 9.42 -2.12 -14.73
N LEU A 164 8.27 -2.49 -15.30
CA LEU A 164 8.01 -2.28 -16.72
C LEU A 164 8.12 -0.80 -17.09
N PHE A 165 7.49 0.09 -16.32
CA PHE A 165 7.53 1.53 -16.60
C PHE A 165 8.93 2.12 -16.43
N HIS A 166 9.69 1.68 -15.43
CA HIS A 166 11.08 2.09 -15.30
C HIS A 166 11.88 1.74 -16.56
N HIS A 167 11.75 0.51 -17.08
CA HIS A 167 12.45 0.14 -18.31
C HIS A 167 11.92 0.81 -19.57
N LEU A 168 10.66 1.28 -19.60
CA LEU A 168 10.14 2.12 -20.67
C LEU A 168 10.71 3.53 -20.62
N GLU A 169 10.91 4.08 -19.42
CA GLU A 169 11.52 5.38 -19.18
C GLU A 169 13.01 5.38 -19.54
N TYR A 170 13.73 4.31 -19.17
CA TYR A 170 15.15 4.09 -19.47
C TYR A 170 15.35 3.07 -20.59
N PHE A 171 14.54 3.15 -21.65
CA PHE A 171 14.54 2.15 -22.73
C PHE A 171 15.91 2.01 -23.43
N SER A 172 16.67 3.11 -23.51
CA SER A 172 18.01 3.10 -24.11
C SER A 172 19.02 2.24 -23.32
N GLU A 173 18.85 2.13 -22.00
CA GLU A 173 19.66 1.26 -21.14
C GLU A 173 19.25 -0.21 -21.31
N LEU A 174 17.95 -0.46 -21.41
CA LEU A 174 17.41 -1.80 -21.65
C LEU A 174 17.88 -2.39 -23.00
N VAL A 175 17.94 -1.57 -24.05
CA VAL A 175 18.42 -2.01 -25.38
C VAL A 175 19.92 -2.31 -25.36
N LYS A 176 20.71 -1.56 -24.59
CA LYS A 176 22.16 -1.77 -24.46
C LYS A 176 22.50 -3.01 -23.63
N ASP A 177 21.74 -3.25 -22.55
CA ASP A 177 21.93 -4.41 -21.69
C ASP A 177 20.59 -5.00 -21.22
N PRO A 178 20.02 -5.95 -21.98
CA PRO A 178 18.79 -6.63 -21.59
C PRO A 178 18.90 -7.37 -20.25
N MET A 179 20.12 -7.72 -19.80
CA MET A 179 20.34 -8.41 -18.54
C MET A 179 20.13 -7.51 -17.32
N VAL A 180 20.01 -6.18 -17.53
CA VAL A 180 19.69 -5.22 -16.45
C VAL A 180 18.38 -5.56 -15.74
N LEU A 181 17.45 -6.25 -16.43
CA LEU A 181 16.20 -6.77 -15.87
C LEU A 181 16.41 -7.74 -14.68
N PHE A 182 17.51 -8.49 -14.68
CA PHE A 182 17.75 -9.60 -13.75
C PHE A 182 18.86 -9.34 -12.74
N ARG A 183 19.75 -8.36 -13.00
CA ARG A 183 20.89 -8.09 -12.12
C ARG A 183 20.49 -7.49 -10.78
N ASP A 184 19.46 -6.67 -10.76
CA ASP A 184 18.95 -6.09 -9.53
C ASP A 184 17.41 -6.03 -9.54
N PRO A 185 16.74 -7.05 -9.00
CA PRO A 185 15.28 -7.12 -9.02
C PRO A 185 14.61 -6.05 -8.15
N PHE A 186 15.31 -5.42 -7.20
CA PHE A 186 14.69 -4.46 -6.27
C PHE A 186 15.02 -2.99 -6.55
N SER A 187 15.98 -2.70 -7.45
CA SER A 187 16.18 -1.34 -7.96
C SER A 187 15.36 -1.03 -9.21
N GLY A 188 15.27 0.24 -9.61
CA GLY A 188 14.57 0.62 -10.83
C GLY A 188 13.05 0.38 -10.77
N LEU A 189 12.40 0.94 -9.75
CA LEU A 189 10.95 0.84 -9.58
C LEU A 189 10.32 2.22 -9.72
N THR A 190 9.55 2.43 -10.79
CA THR A 190 8.83 3.70 -10.99
C THR A 190 7.48 3.66 -10.29
N TYR A 191 7.21 4.64 -9.43
CA TYR A 191 5.97 4.73 -8.64
C TYR A 191 4.69 4.67 -9.51
N PHE A 192 4.64 5.46 -10.59
CA PHE A 192 3.47 5.49 -11.48
C PHE A 192 3.20 4.15 -12.15
N GLY A 193 4.25 3.42 -12.51
CA GLY A 193 4.13 2.06 -13.03
C GLY A 193 3.50 1.12 -12.02
N GLY A 194 3.90 1.24 -10.75
CA GLY A 194 3.33 0.45 -9.65
C GLY A 194 1.86 0.73 -9.42
N LEU A 195 1.49 2.02 -9.37
CA LEU A 195 0.11 2.45 -9.19
C LEU A 195 -0.80 1.95 -10.32
N LEU A 196 -0.39 2.15 -11.59
CA LEU A 196 -1.17 1.74 -12.76
C LEU A 196 -1.25 0.22 -12.88
N GLY A 197 -0.13 -0.49 -12.73
CA GLY A 197 -0.08 -1.95 -12.79
C GLY A 197 -0.92 -2.59 -11.70
N GLY A 198 -0.86 -2.07 -10.48
CA GLY A 198 -1.69 -2.49 -9.35
C GLY A 198 -3.18 -2.27 -9.62
N ALA A 199 -3.55 -1.06 -10.06
CA ALA A 199 -4.94 -0.72 -10.36
C ALA A 199 -5.53 -1.59 -11.48
N ILE A 200 -4.80 -1.78 -12.59
CA ILE A 200 -5.23 -2.63 -13.70
C ILE A 200 -5.40 -4.07 -13.24
N GLY A 201 -4.46 -4.63 -12.48
CA GLY A 201 -4.54 -6.00 -11.98
C GLY A 201 -5.75 -6.23 -11.06
N VAL A 202 -5.97 -5.32 -10.10
CA VAL A 202 -7.11 -5.33 -9.18
C VAL A 202 -8.42 -5.24 -9.96
N ILE A 203 -8.55 -4.29 -10.88
CA ILE A 203 -9.76 -4.09 -11.67
C ILE A 203 -10.02 -5.32 -12.55
N TRP A 204 -9.00 -5.85 -13.23
CA TRP A 204 -9.13 -7.04 -14.07
C TRP A 204 -9.62 -8.25 -13.26
N TYR A 205 -8.97 -8.54 -12.13
CA TYR A 205 -9.34 -9.69 -11.30
C TYR A 205 -10.73 -9.53 -10.68
N ALA A 206 -11.06 -8.35 -10.18
CA ALA A 206 -12.37 -8.04 -9.62
C ALA A 206 -13.49 -8.22 -10.67
N ASN A 207 -13.29 -7.71 -11.89
CA ASN A 207 -14.25 -7.89 -12.99
C ASN A 207 -14.45 -9.37 -13.34
N LYS A 208 -13.36 -10.15 -13.37
CA LYS A 208 -13.41 -11.59 -13.65
C LYS A 208 -14.30 -12.34 -12.63
N HIS A 209 -14.44 -11.80 -11.41
CA HIS A 209 -15.25 -12.38 -10.34
C HIS A 209 -16.56 -11.60 -10.08
N GLY A 210 -17.05 -10.86 -11.08
CA GLY A 210 -18.38 -10.23 -11.04
C GLY A 210 -18.44 -8.85 -10.39
N VAL A 211 -17.33 -8.30 -9.92
CA VAL A 211 -17.24 -6.93 -9.41
C VAL A 211 -16.90 -5.97 -10.54
N LYS A 212 -17.90 -5.26 -11.07
CA LYS A 212 -17.72 -4.31 -12.17
C LYS A 212 -16.69 -3.23 -11.81
N TRP A 213 -15.83 -2.86 -12.76
CA TRP A 213 -14.76 -1.86 -12.58
C TRP A 213 -15.24 -0.56 -11.92
N LYS A 214 -16.42 -0.04 -12.28
CA LYS A 214 -16.99 1.19 -11.69
C LYS A 214 -17.23 1.06 -10.17
N HIS A 215 -17.69 -0.11 -9.72
CA HIS A 215 -17.84 -0.39 -8.29
C HIS A 215 -16.46 -0.47 -7.64
N MET A 216 -15.50 -1.13 -8.30
CA MET A 216 -14.15 -1.28 -7.78
C MET A 216 -13.42 0.07 -7.62
N LEU A 217 -13.64 1.01 -8.54
CA LEU A 217 -13.15 2.38 -8.41
C LEU A 217 -13.68 3.06 -7.15
N ASP A 218 -14.99 3.04 -6.92
CA ASP A 218 -15.59 3.68 -5.74
C ASP A 218 -15.22 2.99 -4.43
N ILE A 219 -15.06 1.67 -4.43
CA ILE A 219 -14.55 0.91 -3.28
C ILE A 219 -13.08 1.30 -2.99
N GLY A 220 -12.28 1.44 -4.05
CA GLY A 220 -10.84 1.75 -3.95
C GLY A 220 -10.54 3.20 -3.55
N GLY A 221 -11.32 4.19 -4.01
CA GLY A 221 -11.03 5.62 -3.77
C GLY A 221 -10.82 5.99 -2.30
N PRO A 222 -11.81 5.76 -1.41
CA PRO A 222 -11.65 6.02 0.02
C PRO A 222 -10.54 5.17 0.65
N ALA A 223 -10.41 3.91 0.24
CA ALA A 223 -9.39 2.99 0.78
C ALA A 223 -7.97 3.46 0.47
N MET A 224 -7.72 3.93 -0.76
CA MET A 224 -6.44 4.50 -1.17
C MET A 224 -6.13 5.79 -0.42
N MET A 225 -7.12 6.65 -0.18
CA MET A 225 -6.88 7.88 0.58
C MET A 225 -6.49 7.58 2.03
N LEU A 226 -7.16 6.63 2.68
CA LEU A 226 -6.77 6.20 4.03
C LEU A 226 -5.37 5.58 4.05
N ALA A 227 -5.08 4.69 3.10
CA ALA A 227 -3.78 4.05 2.99
C ALA A 227 -2.65 5.05 2.70
N TYR A 228 -2.91 6.07 1.89
CA TYR A 228 -2.00 7.19 1.66
C TYR A 228 -1.71 7.91 2.97
N GLY A 229 -2.73 8.34 3.72
CA GLY A 229 -2.54 8.98 5.02
C GLY A 229 -1.73 8.12 6.01
N VAL A 230 -2.04 6.82 6.11
CA VAL A 230 -1.26 5.89 6.95
C VAL A 230 0.19 5.74 6.46
N GLY A 231 0.41 5.68 5.14
CA GLY A 231 1.74 5.62 4.56
C GLY A 231 2.57 6.88 4.80
N ARG A 232 1.97 8.07 4.73
CA ARG A 232 2.62 9.37 4.98
C ARG A 232 3.09 9.52 6.43
N MET A 233 2.45 8.83 7.39
CA MET A 233 2.99 8.71 8.75
C MET A 233 4.35 8.01 8.77
N GLY A 234 4.59 7.07 7.84
CA GLY A 234 5.90 6.44 7.67
C GLY A 234 6.99 7.47 7.36
N CYS A 235 6.74 8.35 6.39
CA CYS A 235 7.66 9.44 6.02
C CYS A 235 7.91 10.38 7.19
N HIS A 236 6.86 10.75 7.92
CA HIS A 236 7.00 11.61 9.09
C HIS A 236 7.86 10.96 10.19
N MET A 237 7.59 9.70 10.52
CA MET A 237 8.22 9.01 11.64
C MET A 237 9.67 8.62 11.35
N SER A 238 9.99 8.27 10.11
CA SER A 238 11.36 7.95 9.67
C SER A 238 12.21 9.21 9.42
N GLY A 239 11.58 10.33 9.02
CA GLY A 239 12.29 11.48 8.47
C GLY A 239 12.99 11.10 7.16
N ASP A 240 12.28 10.58 6.18
CA ASP A 240 12.87 10.08 4.93
C ASP A 240 13.23 11.16 3.89
N GLY A 241 13.16 12.44 4.23
CA GLY A 241 13.48 13.54 3.32
C GLY A 241 12.25 14.21 2.70
N ASP A 242 11.05 13.66 2.92
CA ASP A 242 9.80 14.16 2.33
C ASP A 242 9.21 15.40 3.03
N TRP A 243 10.05 16.16 3.72
CA TRP A 243 9.70 17.43 4.35
C TRP A 243 9.71 18.60 3.36
N GLY A 244 9.20 19.75 3.82
CA GLY A 244 9.05 20.94 3.01
C GLY A 244 10.26 21.86 2.97
N ILE A 245 10.10 23.01 2.34
CA ILE A 245 11.08 24.10 2.39
C ILE A 245 11.22 24.64 3.82
N GLU A 246 12.23 25.48 4.04
CA GLU A 246 12.45 26.14 5.32
C GLU A 246 11.22 26.93 5.78
N ASN A 247 10.88 26.78 7.06
CA ASN A 247 9.80 27.51 7.71
C ASN A 247 10.34 28.34 8.87
N LEU A 248 10.70 29.59 8.57
CA LEU A 248 11.10 30.59 9.57
C LEU A 248 9.91 31.43 10.07
N SER A 249 8.69 31.14 9.60
CA SER A 249 7.52 31.92 9.98
C SER A 249 7.11 31.59 11.42
N PRO A 250 6.83 32.61 12.26
CA PRO A 250 6.38 32.35 13.62
C PRO A 250 5.03 31.62 13.59
N LYS A 251 4.86 30.65 14.50
CA LYS A 251 3.59 29.93 14.65
C LYS A 251 2.48 30.93 15.02
N PRO A 252 1.37 31.00 14.29
CA PRO A 252 0.27 31.88 14.62
C PRO A 252 -0.30 31.59 16.02
N GLY A 253 -0.65 32.62 16.78
CA GLY A 253 -1.09 32.46 18.18
C GLY A 253 -2.36 31.60 18.36
N TRP A 254 -3.24 31.54 17.36
CA TRP A 254 -4.42 30.67 17.38
C TRP A 254 -4.09 29.18 17.22
N LEU A 255 -2.84 28.83 16.87
CA LEU A 255 -2.29 27.47 16.81
C LEU A 255 -1.42 27.14 18.03
N ASN A 256 -1.48 27.92 19.12
CA ASN A 256 -0.66 27.64 20.31
C ASN A 256 -0.94 26.28 20.96
N TRP A 257 -2.13 25.72 20.76
CA TRP A 257 -2.48 24.37 21.22
C TRP A 257 -1.77 23.26 20.42
N LEU A 258 -1.26 23.57 19.22
CA LEU A 258 -0.56 22.63 18.36
C LEU A 258 0.92 22.56 18.76
N PRO A 259 1.52 21.35 18.86
CA PRO A 259 2.96 21.21 19.11
C PRO A 259 3.81 21.93 18.06
N ASP A 260 4.95 22.49 18.46
CA ASP A 260 5.81 23.26 17.56
C ASP A 260 6.31 22.44 16.36
N TRP A 261 6.61 21.16 16.59
CA TRP A 261 7.04 20.23 15.53
C TRP A 261 5.99 20.02 14.44
N ALA A 262 4.71 20.29 14.71
CA ALA A 262 3.66 20.20 13.71
C ALA A 262 3.51 21.49 12.89
N TRP A 263 4.19 22.58 13.26
CA TRP A 263 4.30 23.82 12.47
C TRP A 263 5.63 23.92 11.73
N ALA A 264 6.74 23.71 12.45
CA ALA A 264 8.09 23.79 11.93
C ALA A 264 8.97 22.78 12.65
N TYR A 265 9.70 21.95 11.91
CA TYR A 265 10.45 20.83 12.51
C TYR A 265 11.81 20.59 11.89
N LYS A 266 12.77 20.12 12.69
CA LYS A 266 14.15 19.83 12.26
C LYS A 266 14.45 18.36 12.00
N TYR A 267 13.46 17.47 12.20
CA TYR A 267 13.61 16.02 11.98
C TYR A 267 14.91 15.41 12.57
N PRO A 268 15.20 15.60 13.87
CA PRO A 268 16.42 15.06 14.48
C PRO A 268 16.44 13.53 14.42
N GLY A 269 17.60 12.94 14.10
CA GLY A 269 17.76 11.48 13.98
C GLY A 269 17.00 10.88 12.80
N ASN A 270 16.80 11.66 11.73
CA ASN A 270 16.21 11.15 10.49
C ASN A 270 17.05 10.03 9.87
N VAL A 271 16.42 9.20 9.03
CA VAL A 271 17.06 8.01 8.43
C VAL A 271 18.31 8.33 7.60
N HIS A 272 18.42 9.57 7.09
CA HIS A 272 19.58 10.04 6.30
C HIS A 272 20.69 10.64 7.15
N ASN A 273 20.52 10.75 8.47
CA ASN A 273 21.44 11.42 9.40
C ASN A 273 21.80 12.86 9.02
N ILE A 274 20.88 13.56 8.33
CA ILE A 274 21.07 14.95 7.91
C ILE A 274 20.78 15.88 9.10
N VAL A 275 21.62 16.89 9.32
CA VAL A 275 21.33 17.94 10.30
C VAL A 275 20.73 19.13 9.56
N LEU A 276 19.45 19.42 9.81
CA LEU A 276 18.78 20.59 9.24
C LEU A 276 19.15 21.85 10.03
N GLU A 277 19.78 22.82 9.35
CA GLU A 277 20.15 24.11 9.92
C GLU A 277 18.90 24.87 10.39
N ASN A 278 17.93 25.03 9.49
CA ASN A 278 16.65 25.68 9.73
C ASN A 278 15.52 24.64 9.86
N PRO A 279 14.47 24.93 10.66
CA PRO A 279 13.29 24.09 10.67
C PRO A 279 12.54 24.20 9.35
N VAL A 280 11.86 23.12 8.96
CA VAL A 280 11.14 23.00 7.69
C VAL A 280 9.65 22.77 7.93
N TRP A 281 8.84 23.01 6.91
CA TRP A 281 7.43 22.61 6.93
C TRP A 281 7.33 21.08 7.04
N PRO A 282 6.63 20.52 8.05
CA PRO A 282 6.49 19.08 8.19
C PRO A 282 5.44 18.51 7.22
N THR A 283 5.62 18.69 5.91
CA THR A 283 4.67 18.29 4.86
C THR A 283 4.05 16.89 5.03
N PRO A 284 4.78 15.83 5.47
CA PRO A 284 4.15 14.53 5.73
C PRO A 284 2.99 14.59 6.71
N ILE A 285 3.05 15.41 7.77
CA ILE A 285 1.93 15.51 8.73
C ILE A 285 0.73 16.22 8.13
N TYR A 286 0.97 17.20 7.24
CA TYR A 286 -0.10 17.89 6.53
C TYR A 286 -0.80 16.94 5.56
N GLU A 287 -0.04 16.14 4.82
CA GLU A 287 -0.57 15.09 3.93
C GLU A 287 -1.39 14.07 4.74
N VAL A 288 -0.94 13.64 5.94
CA VAL A 288 -1.71 12.75 6.83
C VAL A 288 -3.05 13.38 7.22
N VAL A 289 -3.04 14.61 7.72
CA VAL A 289 -4.25 15.29 8.19
C VAL A 289 -5.22 15.51 7.03
N MET A 290 -4.73 15.98 5.89
CA MET A 290 -5.55 16.17 4.69
C MET A 290 -6.13 14.84 4.18
N ALA A 291 -5.33 13.77 4.16
CA ALA A 291 -5.80 12.45 3.77
C ALA A 291 -6.90 11.93 4.69
N LEU A 292 -6.78 12.10 6.01
CA LEU A 292 -7.81 11.71 6.97
C LEU A 292 -9.10 12.54 6.82
N ILE A 293 -8.98 13.85 6.58
CA ILE A 293 -10.14 14.72 6.31
C ILE A 293 -10.83 14.29 5.01
N ILE A 294 -10.08 14.10 3.93
CA ILE A 294 -10.63 13.70 2.63
C ILE A 294 -11.25 12.30 2.73
N PHE A 295 -10.59 11.36 3.41
CA PHE A 295 -11.18 10.05 3.70
C PHE A 295 -12.51 10.21 4.45
N GLY A 296 -12.57 11.03 5.50
CA GLY A 296 -13.80 11.31 6.25
C GLY A 296 -14.91 11.88 5.38
N ILE A 297 -14.58 12.83 4.49
CA ILE A 297 -15.51 13.39 3.51
C ILE A 297 -16.04 12.29 2.58
N LEU A 298 -15.14 11.56 1.89
CA LEU A 298 -15.49 10.48 0.98
C LEU A 298 -16.33 9.42 1.67
N TRP A 299 -15.94 9.04 2.89
CA TRP A 299 -16.65 8.06 3.70
C TRP A 299 -18.07 8.53 4.04
N SER A 300 -18.25 9.80 4.39
CA SER A 300 -19.56 10.37 4.72
C SER A 300 -20.52 10.43 3.53
N ILE A 301 -20.00 10.57 2.31
CA ILE A 301 -20.79 10.72 1.07
C ILE A 301 -20.87 9.44 0.22
N ARG A 302 -20.20 8.35 0.61
CA ARG A 302 -20.05 7.12 -0.20
C ARG A 302 -21.35 6.44 -0.65
N LYS A 303 -22.47 6.74 0.01
CA LYS A 303 -23.80 6.19 -0.31
C LYS A 303 -24.63 7.06 -1.26
N ARG A 304 -24.16 8.26 -1.59
CA ARG A 304 -24.98 9.30 -2.24
C ARG A 304 -24.98 9.22 -3.78
N PHE A 305 -24.06 8.48 -4.37
CA PHE A 305 -23.76 8.60 -5.80
C PHE A 305 -23.89 7.29 -6.58
N VAL A 306 -24.04 7.43 -7.90
CA VAL A 306 -23.92 6.30 -8.83
C VAL A 306 -22.46 5.86 -8.98
N PRO A 307 -22.22 4.60 -9.35
CA PRO A 307 -20.87 4.05 -9.50
C PRO A 307 -19.94 4.90 -10.37
N GLY A 308 -18.76 5.22 -9.84
CA GLY A 308 -17.67 5.95 -10.49
C GLY A 308 -17.55 7.41 -10.04
N ILE A 309 -18.64 8.03 -9.53
CA ILE A 309 -18.61 9.43 -9.08
C ILE A 309 -17.77 9.58 -7.81
N LEU A 310 -17.83 8.62 -6.87
CA LEU A 310 -17.07 8.73 -5.62
C LEU A 310 -15.57 8.72 -5.90
N PHE A 311 -15.14 7.85 -6.81
CA PHE A 311 -13.75 7.83 -7.29
C PHE A 311 -13.35 9.12 -8.00
N SER A 312 -14.24 9.70 -8.82
CA SER A 312 -13.98 10.98 -9.45
C SER A 312 -13.80 12.13 -8.45
N ILE A 313 -14.60 12.14 -7.37
CA ILE A 313 -14.44 13.09 -6.25
C ILE A 313 -13.09 12.86 -5.55
N TYR A 314 -12.71 11.59 -5.33
CA TYR A 314 -11.39 11.24 -4.81
C TYR A 314 -10.26 11.80 -5.67
N LEU A 315 -10.32 11.66 -7.00
CA LEU A 315 -9.29 12.22 -7.90
C LEU A 315 -9.15 13.74 -7.77
N ILE A 316 -10.26 14.45 -7.64
CA ILE A 316 -10.24 15.90 -7.43
C ILE A 316 -9.56 16.25 -6.12
N PHE A 317 -9.96 15.61 -5.02
CA PHE A 317 -9.37 15.90 -3.71
C PHE A 317 -7.90 15.48 -3.62
N ALA A 318 -7.53 14.33 -4.16
CA ALA A 318 -6.15 13.86 -4.17
C ALA A 318 -5.25 14.76 -5.04
N GLY A 319 -5.73 15.20 -6.21
CA GLY A 319 -5.00 16.18 -7.01
C GLY A 319 -4.89 17.53 -6.32
N PHE A 320 -5.96 18.02 -5.69
CA PHE A 320 -5.95 19.28 -4.96
C PHE A 320 -4.98 19.25 -3.76
N GLU A 321 -5.01 18.17 -2.98
CA GLU A 321 -4.09 17.97 -1.86
C GLU A 321 -2.64 17.97 -2.34
N ARG A 322 -2.32 17.18 -3.38
CA ARG A 322 -0.96 17.11 -3.90
C ARG A 322 -0.48 18.44 -4.45
N PHE A 323 -1.35 19.17 -5.14
CA PHE A 323 -1.04 20.51 -5.66
C PHE A 323 -0.69 21.50 -4.54
N LEU A 324 -1.42 21.49 -3.43
CA LEU A 324 -1.15 22.38 -2.28
C LEU A 324 0.16 22.03 -1.59
N ILE A 325 0.41 20.74 -1.36
CA ILE A 325 1.62 20.28 -0.66
C ILE A 325 2.87 20.55 -1.49
N GLU A 326 2.80 20.40 -2.81
CA GLU A 326 3.92 20.67 -3.70
C GLU A 326 4.42 22.11 -3.61
N LYS A 327 3.53 23.09 -3.35
CA LYS A 327 3.94 24.50 -3.17
C LYS A 327 4.86 24.76 -1.99
N ILE A 328 4.84 23.87 -1.00
CA ILE A 328 5.64 23.98 0.23
C ILE A 328 6.68 22.86 0.33
N ARG A 329 6.81 21.99 -0.69
CA ARG A 329 7.85 20.96 -0.75
C ARG A 329 9.18 21.51 -1.27
N VAL A 330 10.27 20.87 -0.88
CA VAL A 330 11.58 21.09 -1.50
C VAL A 330 11.50 20.59 -2.94
N ASN A 331 11.43 21.51 -3.91
CA ASN A 331 11.29 21.18 -5.33
C ASN A 331 12.65 20.82 -5.93
N PRO A 332 12.86 19.58 -6.41
CA PRO A 332 14.13 19.23 -7.06
C PRO A 332 14.16 19.71 -8.51
N ASP A 333 13.06 19.64 -9.27
CA ASP A 333 13.11 19.84 -10.72
C ASP A 333 11.84 20.53 -11.27
N GLN A 334 12.02 21.68 -11.94
CA GLN A 334 11.01 22.23 -12.84
C GLN A 334 10.92 21.33 -14.08
N PHE A 335 9.71 20.92 -14.48
CA PHE A 335 9.56 20.04 -15.63
C PHE A 335 9.87 20.83 -16.92
N ASN A 336 11.01 20.55 -17.55
CA ASN A 336 11.39 21.12 -18.86
C ASN A 336 11.34 22.66 -18.94
N ASN A 337 11.76 23.39 -17.89
CA ASN A 337 11.69 24.87 -17.82
C ASN A 337 10.28 25.47 -17.99
N ILE A 338 9.24 24.64 -17.98
CA ILE A 338 7.87 25.08 -17.81
C ILE A 338 7.75 25.28 -16.29
N GLY A 339 7.32 26.46 -15.83
CA GLY A 339 7.30 26.84 -14.41
C GLY A 339 6.39 26.02 -13.49
N PHE A 340 6.05 24.78 -13.86
CA PHE A 340 5.30 23.79 -13.09
C PHE A 340 6.17 22.55 -12.81
N THR A 341 5.99 21.95 -11.64
CA THR A 341 6.60 20.64 -11.35
C THR A 341 5.79 19.51 -12.00
N GLN A 342 6.42 18.35 -12.18
CA GLN A 342 5.71 17.15 -12.67
C GLN A 342 4.51 16.78 -11.79
N ALA A 343 4.64 16.94 -10.47
CA ALA A 343 3.55 16.65 -9.54
C ALA A 343 2.37 17.62 -9.70
N GLU A 344 2.61 18.90 -10.00
CA GLU A 344 1.54 19.86 -10.28
C GLU A 344 0.78 19.52 -11.56
N LEU A 345 1.48 19.14 -12.63
CA LEU A 345 0.84 18.72 -13.89
C LEU A 345 -0.03 17.49 -13.69
N ILE A 346 0.46 16.50 -12.94
CA ILE A 346 -0.29 15.28 -12.61
C ILE A 346 -1.49 15.60 -11.73
N SER A 347 -1.34 16.51 -10.77
CA SER A 347 -2.42 16.98 -9.91
C SER A 347 -3.54 17.65 -10.70
N LEU A 348 -3.18 18.52 -11.66
CA LEU A 348 -4.13 19.16 -12.57
C LEU A 348 -4.83 18.12 -13.45
N ALA A 349 -4.10 17.14 -13.98
CA ALA A 349 -4.67 16.05 -14.76
C ALA A 349 -5.65 15.19 -13.94
N MET A 350 -5.32 14.89 -12.67
CA MET A 350 -6.22 14.17 -11.75
C MET A 350 -7.51 14.95 -11.49
N MET A 351 -7.42 16.24 -11.20
CA MET A 351 -8.59 17.09 -10.99
C MET A 351 -9.46 17.17 -12.25
N PHE A 352 -8.84 17.34 -13.42
CA PHE A 352 -9.56 17.36 -14.70
C PHE A 352 -10.24 16.01 -15.00
N ALA A 353 -9.53 14.89 -14.82
CA ALA A 353 -10.09 13.55 -15.01
C ALA A 353 -11.25 13.28 -14.03
N GLY A 354 -11.15 13.76 -12.79
CA GLY A 354 -12.23 13.72 -11.83
C GLY A 354 -13.46 14.51 -12.29
N LEU A 355 -13.29 15.75 -12.75
CA LEU A 355 -14.41 16.55 -13.29
C LEU A 355 -15.10 15.85 -14.46
N VAL A 356 -14.32 15.40 -15.46
CA VAL A 356 -14.84 14.64 -16.62
C VAL A 356 -15.55 13.37 -16.16
N GLY A 357 -14.99 12.65 -15.20
CA GLY A 357 -15.57 11.44 -14.63
C GLY A 357 -16.93 11.69 -13.97
N ILE A 358 -17.09 12.78 -13.21
CA ILE A 358 -18.38 13.17 -12.63
C ILE A 358 -19.43 13.33 -13.74
N PHE A 359 -19.13 14.10 -14.79
CA PHE A 359 -20.06 14.29 -15.90
C PHE A 359 -20.38 12.99 -16.64
N TYR A 360 -19.38 12.15 -16.89
CA TYR A 360 -19.55 10.88 -17.57
C TYR A 360 -20.43 9.91 -16.78
N PHE A 361 -20.12 9.67 -15.51
CA PHE A 361 -20.87 8.72 -14.68
C PHE A 361 -22.26 9.22 -14.32
N HIS A 362 -22.44 10.53 -14.15
CA HIS A 362 -23.76 11.12 -13.88
C HIS A 362 -24.74 10.87 -15.05
N LYS A 363 -24.28 10.99 -16.30
CA LYS A 363 -25.10 10.69 -17.49
C LYS A 363 -25.46 9.22 -17.62
N THR A 364 -24.70 8.31 -17.01
CA THR A 364 -24.97 6.86 -17.04
C THR A 364 -25.92 6.38 -15.94
N ARG A 365 -26.54 7.30 -15.18
CA ARG A 365 -27.58 6.95 -14.20
C ARG A 365 -28.76 6.30 -14.93
N PRO A 366 -29.14 5.05 -14.62
CA PRO A 366 -30.38 4.51 -15.15
C PRO A 366 -31.52 5.44 -14.69
N GLN A 367 -32.25 6.01 -15.64
CA GLN A 367 -33.51 6.69 -15.34
C GLN A 367 -34.37 5.68 -14.60
N LYS A 368 -34.81 6.03 -13.39
CA LYS A 368 -35.88 5.25 -12.75
C LYS A 368 -37.05 5.33 -13.74
N GLU A 369 -37.53 4.18 -14.22
CA GLU A 369 -38.84 4.12 -14.86
C GLU A 369 -39.83 4.77 -13.89
N VAL A 370 -40.39 5.90 -14.33
CA VAL A 370 -41.54 6.50 -13.66
C VAL A 370 -42.65 5.50 -13.91
N VAL A 371 -42.98 4.71 -12.89
CA VAL A 371 -44.24 3.98 -12.88
C VAL A 371 -45.30 5.07 -12.77
N GLU A 372 -45.87 5.46 -13.90
CA GLU A 372 -47.14 6.19 -13.92
C GLU A 372 -48.19 5.25 -13.33
N GLU A 373 -48.69 5.58 -12.14
CA GLU A 373 -49.89 4.97 -11.54
C GLU A 373 -51.16 5.43 -12.26
#